data_AF-A0A9Q0FF22-F1
#
_entry.id   AF-A0A9Q0FF22-F1
#
_cell.length_a   1.000
_cell.length_b   1.000
_cell.length_c   1.000
_cell.angle_alpha   90.00
_cell.angle_beta   90.00
_cell.angle_gamma   90.00
#
_symmetry.space_group_name_H-M   'P 1'
#
loop_
_entity.id
_entity.type
_entity.pdbx_description
1 polymer ?
#
loop_
_entity_poly.entity_id
_entity_poly.type
_entity_poly.pdbx_seq_one_letter_code
_entity_poly.pdbx_strand_id
1 'polypeptide(L)'
;MEFFYCPSSDQYKIMVFFLDPPDSPSMIYTLGSNNSWRSISEHIRFPRSRSASFNGALNWVCSDDSRSKKCEGICAFDIENEAVRFLILAPPQIRGIREARGLNVTLCRGSLSLFLERRKAWDGLDVWIMKEYAVVSSWTKLHAVLS
;
A
#
# COMPACT_ATOMS: atom_id res chain seq x y z
N MET A 1 -11.09 2.34 4.93
CA MET A 1 -11.40 3.69 4.41
C MET A 1 -10.12 4.49 4.45
N GLU A 2 -9.85 5.29 3.42
CA GLU A 2 -8.65 6.11 3.27
C GLU A 2 -9.05 7.54 2.92
N PHE A 3 -8.32 8.51 3.46
CA PHE A 3 -8.53 9.94 3.20
C PHE A 3 -7.29 10.51 2.51
N PHE A 4 -7.49 11.29 1.46
CA PHE A 4 -6.37 11.86 0.72
C PHE A 4 -6.75 13.17 0.03
N TYR A 5 -5.72 13.94 -0.30
CA TYR A 5 -5.82 15.21 -1.00
C TYR A 5 -5.23 15.04 -2.41
N CYS A 6 -5.94 15.55 -3.41
CA CYS A 6 -5.55 15.58 -4.81
C CYS A 6 -5.07 16.99 -5.16
N PRO A 7 -3.74 17.23 -5.27
CA PRO A 7 -3.21 18.57 -5.48
C PRO A 7 -3.60 19.20 -6.82
N SER A 8 -3.71 18.41 -7.89
CA SER A 8 -4.02 18.94 -9.22
C SER A 8 -5.45 19.45 -9.35
N SER A 9 -6.38 18.92 -8.56
CA SER A 9 -7.78 19.35 -8.52
C SER A 9 -8.17 20.13 -7.26
N ASP A 10 -7.23 20.35 -6.34
CA ASP A 10 -7.44 20.98 -5.03
C ASP A 10 -8.61 20.38 -4.23
N GLN A 11 -8.69 19.04 -4.20
CA GLN A 11 -9.84 18.33 -3.62
C GLN A 11 -9.44 17.30 -2.58
N TYR A 12 -10.22 17.22 -1.51
CA TYR A 12 -10.19 16.11 -0.57
C TYR A 12 -11.11 14.99 -1.03
N LYS A 13 -10.60 13.75 -0.97
CA LYS A 13 -11.33 12.55 -1.37
C LYS A 13 -11.28 11.49 -0.27
N ILE A 14 -12.34 10.69 -0.21
CA ILE A 14 -12.49 9.56 0.69
C ILE A 14 -12.68 8.31 -0.15
N MET A 15 -11.86 7.29 0.06
CA MET A 15 -12.03 5.98 -0.57
C MET A 15 -12.48 4.94 0.46
N VAL A 16 -13.49 4.16 0.09
CA VAL A 16 -14.01 3.06 0.90
C VAL A 16 -13.90 1.76 0.11
N PHE A 17 -13.44 0.73 0.81
CA PHE A 17 -13.35 -0.64 0.31
C PHE A 17 -14.43 -1.48 0.99
N PHE A 18 -15.15 -2.28 0.21
CA PHE A 18 -16.21 -3.17 0.71
C PHE A 18 -15.74 -4.62 0.66
N LEU A 19 -15.66 -5.28 1.81
CA LEU A 19 -15.15 -6.65 1.90
C LEU A 19 -16.17 -7.73 1.50
N ASP A 20 -17.46 -7.39 1.49
CA ASP A 20 -18.56 -8.32 1.24
C ASP A 20 -19.67 -7.64 0.43
N PRO A 21 -20.03 -8.15 -0.77
CA PRO A 21 -19.37 -9.26 -1.49
C PRO A 21 -17.93 -8.91 -1.92
N PRO A 22 -17.05 -9.92 -2.14
CA PRO A 22 -15.64 -9.72 -2.50
C PRO A 22 -15.40 -8.88 -3.77
N ASP A 23 -16.36 -8.92 -4.69
CA ASP A 23 -16.32 -8.19 -5.98
C ASP A 23 -16.99 -6.80 -5.88
N SER A 24 -17.28 -6.33 -4.67
CA SER A 24 -17.86 -5.01 -4.48
C SER A 24 -16.91 -3.93 -5.00
N PRO A 25 -17.41 -2.98 -5.82
CA PRO A 25 -16.58 -1.90 -6.31
C PRO A 25 -16.10 -1.04 -5.13
N SER A 26 -14.86 -0.57 -5.22
CA SER A 26 -14.41 0.48 -4.31
C SER A 26 -15.14 1.77 -4.65
N MET A 27 -15.51 2.53 -3.64
CA MET A 27 -16.26 3.77 -3.81
C MET A 27 -15.40 4.96 -3.40
N ILE A 28 -15.55 6.06 -4.12
CA ILE A 28 -14.87 7.32 -3.84
C ILE A 28 -15.87 8.45 -3.69
N TYR A 29 -15.62 9.32 -2.72
CA TYR A 29 -16.35 10.54 -2.48
C TYR A 29 -15.40 11.72 -2.61
N THR A 30 -15.81 12.77 -3.31
CA THR A 30 -15.05 14.02 -3.40
C THR A 30 -15.75 15.10 -2.58
N LEU A 31 -15.06 15.64 -1.58
CA LEU A 31 -15.60 16.66 -0.70
C LEU A 31 -15.89 17.95 -1.49
N GLY A 32 -17.08 18.53 -1.27
CA GLY A 32 -17.48 19.76 -1.95
C GLY A 32 -17.88 19.60 -3.43
N SER A 33 -17.95 18.36 -3.92
CA SER A 33 -18.48 18.03 -5.25
C SER A 33 -20.01 17.79 -5.20
N ASN A 34 -20.57 17.03 -6.16
CA ASN A 34 -21.99 16.70 -6.30
C ASN A 34 -22.58 15.83 -5.16
N ASN A 35 -21.99 15.86 -3.96
CA ASN A 35 -22.39 15.15 -2.73
C ASN A 35 -22.79 13.68 -2.96
N SER A 36 -22.09 12.98 -3.85
CA SER A 36 -22.39 11.62 -4.24
C SER A 36 -21.14 10.75 -4.21
N TRP A 37 -21.34 9.49 -3.84
CA TRP A 37 -20.35 8.44 -4.00
C TRP A 37 -20.39 7.93 -5.43
N ARG A 38 -19.23 7.61 -6.00
CA ARG A 38 -19.14 6.89 -7.28
C ARG A 38 -18.23 5.69 -7.18
N SER A 39 -18.49 4.69 -8.00
CA SER A 39 -17.65 3.51 -8.11
C SER A 39 -16.37 3.82 -8.86
N ILE A 40 -15.30 3.17 -8.44
CA ILE A 40 -14.08 3.01 -9.23
C ILE A 40 -14.19 1.62 -9.86
N SER A 41 -14.14 1.55 -11.19
CA SER A 41 -14.38 0.32 -11.96
C SER A 41 -13.29 -0.74 -11.83
N GLU A 42 -12.14 -0.36 -11.28
CA GLU A 42 -11.01 -1.25 -11.07
C GLU A 42 -11.18 -2.05 -9.78
N HIS A 43 -10.89 -3.36 -9.86
CA HIS A 43 -10.85 -4.22 -8.68
C HIS A 43 -9.63 -3.83 -7.83
N ILE A 44 -9.85 -2.90 -6.91
CA ILE A 44 -8.81 -2.44 -6.00
C ILE A 44 -8.61 -3.51 -4.93
N ARG A 45 -7.37 -4.00 -4.82
CA ARG A 45 -7.05 -5.02 -3.82
C ARG A 45 -7.06 -4.40 -2.43
N PHE A 46 -7.76 -5.04 -1.51
CA PHE A 46 -7.96 -4.54 -0.15
C PHE A 46 -6.64 -4.28 0.58
N PRO A 47 -6.53 -3.14 1.29
CA PRO A 47 -5.41 -2.88 2.17
C PRO A 47 -5.43 -3.83 3.36
N ARG A 48 -4.31 -4.50 3.61
CA ARG A 48 -4.08 -5.30 4.83
C ARG A 48 -3.40 -4.53 5.95
N SER A 49 -2.94 -3.33 5.65
CA SER A 49 -2.24 -2.43 6.56
C SER A 49 -2.64 -0.99 6.24
N ARG A 50 -2.21 -0.06 7.08
CA ARG A 50 -2.37 1.38 6.82
C ARG A 50 -1.70 1.76 5.49
N SER A 51 -2.33 2.67 4.76
CA SER A 51 -1.74 3.24 3.55
C SER A 51 -0.72 4.34 3.88
N ALA A 52 0.12 4.68 2.90
CA ALA A 52 0.98 5.86 2.93
C ALA A 52 0.86 6.65 1.62
N SER A 53 0.62 7.96 1.74
CA SER A 53 0.66 8.87 0.59
C SER A 53 2.11 9.21 0.24
N PHE A 54 2.52 8.93 -1.00
CA PHE A 54 3.85 9.23 -1.51
C PHE A 54 3.84 9.37 -3.02
N ASN A 55 4.51 10.40 -3.54
CA ASN A 55 4.70 10.62 -4.98
C ASN A 55 3.40 10.53 -5.80
N GLY A 56 2.37 11.26 -5.34
CA GLY A 56 1.07 11.34 -6.02
C GLY A 56 0.17 10.11 -5.86
N ALA A 57 0.55 9.14 -5.02
CA ALA A 57 -0.21 7.91 -4.86
C ALA A 57 -0.41 7.51 -3.40
N LEU A 58 -1.54 6.84 -3.12
CA LEU A 58 -1.76 6.08 -1.89
C LEU A 58 -1.17 4.67 -2.05
N ASN A 59 -0.29 4.26 -1.14
CA ASN A 59 0.43 2.99 -1.22
C ASN A 59 0.07 2.10 -0.03
N TRP A 60 -0.27 0.83 -0.25
CA TRP A 60 -0.56 -0.12 0.83
C TRP A 60 -0.15 -1.54 0.48
N VAL A 61 0.00 -2.39 1.50
CA VAL A 61 0.28 -3.81 1.32
C VAL A 61 -1.01 -4.56 0.94
N CYS A 62 -0.95 -5.38 -0.11
CA CYS A 62 -2.06 -6.18 -0.63
C CYS A 62 -1.58 -7.59 -1.03
N SER A 63 -2.46 -8.60 -0.99
CA SER A 63 -2.18 -9.92 -1.61
C SER A 63 -2.43 -9.90 -3.09
N ASP A 64 -1.63 -10.68 -3.82
CA ASP A 64 -2.06 -11.28 -5.07
C ASP A 64 -2.59 -12.70 -4.82
N ASP A 65 -3.92 -12.83 -4.77
CA ASP A 65 -4.60 -14.12 -4.63
C ASP A 65 -4.81 -14.83 -5.98
N SER A 66 -4.50 -14.16 -7.12
CA SER A 66 -4.58 -14.75 -8.46
C SER A 66 -3.41 -15.69 -8.78
N ARG A 67 -2.33 -15.62 -8.00
CA ARG A 67 -1.17 -16.50 -8.13
C ARG A 67 -1.35 -17.72 -7.24
N SER A 68 -0.95 -18.89 -7.75
CA SER A 68 -0.92 -20.18 -7.03
C SER A 68 -0.13 -20.15 -5.71
N LYS A 69 0.63 -19.08 -5.48
CA LYS A 69 1.31 -18.73 -4.23
C LYS A 69 0.89 -17.32 -3.85
N LYS A 70 0.24 -17.13 -2.69
CA LYS A 70 -0.02 -15.81 -2.09
C LYS A 70 1.28 -14.98 -2.12
N CYS A 71 1.31 -13.93 -2.93
CA CYS A 71 2.42 -12.99 -3.01
C CYS A 71 1.97 -11.70 -2.34
N GLU A 72 2.75 -11.21 -1.37
CA GLU A 72 2.55 -9.86 -0.84
C GLU A 72 3.18 -8.86 -1.83
N GLY A 73 2.45 -7.80 -2.15
CA GLY A 73 2.95 -6.68 -2.94
C GLY A 73 2.47 -5.35 -2.39
N ILE A 74 2.82 -4.28 -3.09
CA ILE A 74 2.32 -2.94 -2.77
C ILE A 74 1.38 -2.53 -3.89
N CYS A 75 0.15 -2.23 -3.52
CA CYS A 75 -0.80 -1.55 -4.40
C CYS A 75 -0.56 -0.06 -4.28
N ALA A 76 -0.52 0.65 -5.40
CA ALA A 76 -0.47 2.10 -5.44
C ALA A 76 -1.68 2.61 -6.21
N PHE A 77 -2.44 3.50 -5.60
CA PHE A 77 -3.54 4.21 -6.24
C PHE A 77 -3.09 5.61 -6.60
N ASP A 78 -3.05 5.90 -7.90
CA ASP A 78 -2.80 7.23 -8.44
C ASP A 78 -3.95 8.14 -8.02
N ILE A 79 -3.65 9.20 -7.27
CA ILE A 79 -4.66 10.10 -6.70
C ILE A 79 -5.32 10.97 -7.77
N GLU A 80 -4.56 11.33 -8.80
CA GLU A 80 -4.97 12.24 -9.86
C GLU A 80 -5.80 11.50 -10.90
N ASN A 81 -5.27 10.39 -11.41
CA ASN A 81 -5.91 9.58 -12.45
C ASN A 81 -6.91 8.57 -11.88
N GLU A 82 -6.92 8.38 -10.56
CA GLU A 82 -7.75 7.42 -9.86
C GLU A 82 -7.63 5.98 -10.39
N ALA A 83 -6.41 5.61 -10.73
CA ALA A 83 -6.06 4.32 -11.30
C ALA A 83 -5.19 3.53 -10.32
N VAL A 84 -5.42 2.22 -10.26
CA VAL A 84 -4.62 1.29 -9.46
C VAL A 84 -3.49 0.76 -10.31
N ARG A 85 -2.29 0.79 -9.76
CA ARG A 85 -1.14 0.05 -10.26
C ARG A 85 -0.66 -0.92 -9.20
N PHE A 86 -0.41 -2.15 -9.61
CA PHE A 86 0.21 -3.14 -8.74
C PHE A 86 1.72 -3.08 -8.90
N LEU A 87 2.41 -2.76 -7.82
CA LEU A 87 3.86 -2.78 -7.77
C LEU A 87 4.30 -4.10 -7.12
N ILE A 88 5.02 -4.92 -7.88
CA ILE A 88 5.61 -6.17 -7.36
C ILE A 88 6.76 -5.78 -6.43
N LEU A 89 6.46 -5.58 -5.14
CA LEU A 89 7.38 -4.94 -4.20
C LEU A 89 7.56 -5.71 -2.90
N ALA A 90 7.97 -6.97 -3.02
CA ALA A 90 8.87 -7.51 -2.01
C ALA A 90 10.30 -7.20 -2.46
N PRO A 91 11.15 -6.54 -1.64
CA PRO A 91 12.59 -6.48 -1.90
C PRO A 91 13.06 -7.91 -2.19
N PRO A 92 13.80 -8.19 -3.29
CA PRO A 92 14.13 -9.59 -3.65
C PRO A 92 14.91 -10.32 -2.55
N GLN A 93 15.55 -9.57 -1.65
CA GLN A 93 16.32 -10.08 -0.52
C GLN A 93 15.50 -10.29 0.76
N ILE A 94 14.24 -9.84 0.81
CA ILE A 94 13.40 -10.00 2.00
C ILE A 94 13.06 -11.49 2.17
N ARG A 95 13.44 -12.05 3.32
CA ARG A 95 13.12 -13.44 3.68
C ARG A 95 12.03 -13.46 4.71
N GLY A 96 11.22 -14.51 4.72
CA GLY A 96 10.30 -14.80 5.81
C GLY A 96 9.09 -13.86 5.91
N ILE A 97 8.60 -13.31 4.78
CA ILE A 97 7.41 -12.43 4.80
C ILE A 97 6.18 -13.18 5.31
N ARG A 98 6.02 -14.45 4.92
CA ARG A 98 4.83 -15.25 5.25
C ARG A 98 4.75 -15.61 6.73
N GLU A 99 5.91 -15.68 7.36
CA GLU A 99 6.11 -16.00 8.76
C GLU A 99 6.17 -14.73 9.62
N ALA A 100 6.09 -13.54 9.03
CA ALA A 100 6.07 -12.30 9.78
C ALA A 100 4.76 -12.12 10.53
N ARG A 101 4.82 -11.38 11.64
CA ARG A 101 3.65 -10.96 12.40
C ARG A 101 2.88 -9.86 11.66
N GLY A 102 3.59 -8.98 10.96
CA GLY A 102 2.99 -7.91 10.19
C GLY A 102 3.91 -7.38 9.11
N LEU A 103 3.31 -6.88 8.03
CA LEU A 103 3.98 -6.13 6.97
C LEU A 103 3.21 -4.84 6.74
N ASN A 104 3.90 -3.70 6.88
CA ASN A 104 3.28 -2.39 6.75
C ASN A 104 4.08 -1.50 5.80
N VAL A 105 3.37 -0.66 5.06
CA VAL A 105 3.95 0.45 4.29
C VAL A 105 3.90 1.73 5.13
N THR A 106 4.95 2.54 5.05
CA THR A 106 5.02 3.87 5.67
C THR A 106 6.07 4.73 4.98
N LEU A 107 6.28 5.94 5.47
CA LEU A 107 7.39 6.81 5.08
C LEU A 107 8.52 6.72 6.12
N CYS A 108 9.73 6.44 5.66
CA CYS A 108 10.94 6.55 6.47
C CYS A 108 11.96 7.39 5.69
N ARG A 109 12.51 8.43 6.33
CA ARG A 109 13.50 9.33 5.73
C ARG A 109 13.07 9.92 4.39
N GLY A 110 11.78 10.27 4.26
CA GLY A 110 11.23 10.85 3.04
C GLY A 110 11.04 9.87 1.87
N SER A 111 11.11 8.56 2.13
CA SER A 111 10.96 7.53 1.09
C SER A 111 9.94 6.48 1.51
N LEU A 112 9.26 5.88 0.53
CA LEU A 112 8.39 4.74 0.77
C LEU A 112 9.19 3.59 1.40
N SER A 113 8.64 3.01 2.45
CA SER A 113 9.34 2.04 3.29
C SER A 113 8.44 0.88 3.68
N LEU A 114 9.05 -0.30 3.84
CA LEU A 114 8.42 -1.50 4.34
C LEU A 114 8.94 -1.85 5.72
N PHE A 115 8.02 -2.14 6.62
CA PHE A 115 8.28 -2.55 7.99
C PHE A 115 7.79 -3.98 8.15
N LEU A 116 8.72 -4.90 8.36
CA LEU A 116 8.46 -6.31 8.55
C LEU A 116 8.68 -6.69 10.02
N GLU A 117 7.58 -6.84 10.75
CA GLU A 117 7.59 -7.28 12.15
C GLU A 117 7.74 -8.79 12.19
N ARG A 118 8.83 -9.29 12.77
CA ARG A 118 9.07 -10.73 12.87
C ARG A 118 8.18 -11.36 13.94
N ARG A 119 7.90 -12.65 13.80
CA ARG A 119 7.01 -13.38 14.72
C ARG A 119 7.55 -13.49 16.13
N LYS A 120 8.85 -13.74 16.28
CA LYS A 120 9.48 -13.75 17.60
C LYS A 120 10.03 -12.36 17.85
N ALA A 121 9.78 -11.80 19.04
CA ALA A 121 10.22 -10.46 19.39
C ALA A 121 11.73 -10.27 19.15
N TRP A 122 12.55 -11.20 19.63
CA TRP A 122 14.01 -11.21 19.46
C TRP A 122 14.50 -11.31 18.00
N ASP A 123 13.64 -11.70 17.05
CA ASP A 123 14.00 -11.70 15.62
C ASP A 123 13.98 -10.27 15.03
N GLY A 124 13.40 -9.31 15.77
CA GLY A 124 13.49 -7.88 15.50
C GLY A 124 12.52 -7.33 14.45
N LEU A 125 12.81 -6.10 14.05
CA LEU A 125 12.08 -5.35 13.02
C LEU A 125 13.00 -5.07 11.84
N ASP A 126 12.62 -5.58 10.67
CA ASP A 126 13.32 -5.30 9.42
C ASP A 126 12.70 -4.07 8.75
N VAL A 127 13.53 -3.05 8.48
CA VAL A 127 13.11 -1.84 7.78
C VAL A 127 13.80 -1.77 6.42
N TRP A 128 13.00 -1.63 5.37
CA TRP A 128 13.44 -1.48 3.99
C TRP A 128 13.00 -0.12 3.44
N ILE A 129 13.89 0.58 2.73
CA ILE A 129 13.59 1.83 2.02
C ILE A 129 13.69 1.61 0.52
N MET A 130 12.71 2.13 -0.22
CA MET A 130 12.76 2.27 -1.67
C MET A 130 13.45 3.60 -2.02
N LYS A 131 14.67 3.54 -2.55
CA LYS A 131 15.43 4.75 -2.89
C LYS A 131 14.86 5.50 -4.08
N GLU A 132 14.31 4.76 -5.04
CA GLU A 132 13.67 5.30 -6.24
C GLU A 132 12.26 4.74 -6.35
N TYR A 133 11.28 5.64 -6.45
CA TYR A 133 9.88 5.25 -6.38
C TYR A 133 9.49 4.32 -7.54
N ALA A 134 8.79 3.23 -7.21
CA ALA A 134 8.41 2.16 -8.13
C ALA A 134 9.57 1.40 -8.82
N VAL A 135 10.82 1.55 -8.35
CA VAL A 135 11.98 0.80 -8.85
C VAL A 135 12.35 -0.33 -7.89
N VAL A 136 12.08 -1.58 -8.28
CA VAL A 136 12.28 -2.78 -7.43
C VAL A 136 13.73 -2.96 -7.00
N SER A 137 14.70 -2.69 -7.88
CA SER A 137 16.12 -2.83 -7.57
C SER A 137 16.63 -1.78 -6.58
N SER A 138 15.86 -0.73 -6.30
CA SER A 138 16.26 0.39 -5.42
C SER A 138 16.00 0.11 -3.93
N TRP A 139 15.37 -1.02 -3.58
CA TRP A 139 15.15 -1.39 -2.20
C TRP A 139 16.47 -1.62 -1.46
N THR A 140 16.64 -0.96 -0.33
CA THR A 140 17.79 -1.10 0.55
C THR A 140 17.34 -1.37 1.97
N LYS A 141 17.94 -2.35 2.64
CA LYS A 141 17.71 -2.60 4.07
C LYS A 141 18.40 -1.51 4.89
N LEU A 142 17.65 -0.80 5.73
CA LEU A 142 18.20 0.19 6.65
C LEU A 142 18.82 -0.46 7.89
N HIS A 143 18.05 -1.32 8.56
CA HIS A 143 18.44 -1.90 9.84
C HIS A 143 17.61 -3.15 10.15
N ALA A 144 18.16 -4.01 11.01
CA ALA A 144 17.40 -4.98 11.79
C ALA A 144 17.51 -4.52 13.26
N VAL A 145 16.42 -3.97 13.80
CA VAL A 145 16.41 -3.63 15.24
C VAL A 145 16.11 -4.91 15.99
N LEU A 146 17.09 -5.46 16.72
CA LEU A 146 16.86 -6.55 17.66
C LEU A 146 16.15 -5.96 18.89
N SER A 147 14.98 -6.49 19.26
CA SER A 147 14.29 -6.10 20.50
C SER A 147 14.67 -7.01 21.65
#